data_AF-A0A1G1SSR1-F1
#
_entry.id   AF-A0A1G1SSR1-F1
#
_cell.length_a   1.000
_cell.length_b   1.000
_cell.length_c   1.000
_cell.angle_alpha   90.00
_cell.angle_beta   90.00
_cell.angle_gamma   90.00
#
_symmetry.space_group_name_H-M   'P 1'
#
loop_
_entity.id
_entity.type
_entity.pdbx_description
1 polymer ?
#
loop_
_entity_poly.entity_id
_entity_poly.type
_entity_poly.pdbx_seq_one_letter_code
_entity_poly.pdbx_strand_id
1 'polypeptide(L)'
;MRAAGKKGLEGVALWAGVIDGTAFHVQETIIPEQVASRTEQGLLYVVEGEELHRINRELYRSGLRLAAQIHSHPGRAYHSDTDDAFPIVAVLGGISIVVPNFAKGPLDVNAWAVYRLLPDWGWTELRPKEKREFLHLINDKPPAPARRWYQLWK
;
A
#
# COMPACT_ATOMS: atom_id res chain seq x y z
N MET A 1 -2.93 8.77 -1.78
CA MET A 1 -3.84 8.17 -2.78
C MET A 1 -4.93 9.11 -3.28
N ARG A 2 -5.92 9.56 -2.48
CA ARG A 2 -7.01 10.45 -2.98
C ARG A 2 -6.52 11.72 -3.69
N ALA A 3 -5.42 12.32 -3.23
CA ALA A 3 -4.80 13.48 -3.89
C ALA A 3 -4.31 13.16 -5.32
N ALA A 4 -3.64 12.01 -5.51
CA ALA A 4 -3.24 11.50 -6.83
C ALA A 4 -4.48 11.19 -7.68
N GLY A 5 -5.49 10.56 -7.08
CA GLY A 5 -6.73 10.21 -7.74
C GLY A 5 -7.54 11.38 -8.30
N LYS A 6 -7.44 12.57 -7.68
CA LYS A 6 -8.02 13.81 -8.22
C LYS A 6 -7.38 14.23 -9.54
N LYS A 7 -6.12 13.86 -9.78
CA LYS A 7 -5.39 14.06 -11.04
C LYS A 7 -5.58 12.90 -12.03
N GLY A 8 -6.38 11.89 -11.67
CA GLY A 8 -6.56 10.69 -12.50
C GLY A 8 -5.31 9.81 -12.55
N LEU A 9 -4.52 9.84 -11.48
CA LEU A 9 -3.29 9.08 -11.31
C LEU A 9 -3.46 8.07 -10.18
N GLU A 10 -2.82 6.92 -10.34
CA GLU A 10 -2.64 5.99 -9.24
C GLU A 10 -1.73 6.60 -8.19
N GLY A 11 -1.85 6.13 -6.97
CA GLY A 11 -0.85 6.43 -5.96
C GLY A 11 -0.71 5.29 -4.98
N VAL A 12 0.48 5.17 -4.43
CA VAL A 12 0.86 4.17 -3.45
C VAL A 12 1.07 4.80 -2.07
N ALA A 13 0.81 4.01 -1.05
CA ALA A 13 1.13 4.23 0.35
C ALA A 13 1.68 2.92 0.92
N LEU A 14 2.52 3.02 1.93
CA LEU A 14 3.11 1.88 2.61
C LEU A 14 2.71 1.88 4.08
N TRP A 15 2.41 0.71 4.63
CA TRP A 15 2.17 0.54 6.07
C TRP A 15 3.40 -0.05 6.74
N ALA A 16 3.86 0.68 7.76
CA ALA A 16 4.99 0.31 8.58
C ALA A 16 4.58 0.18 10.05
N GLY A 17 5.28 -0.66 10.79
CA GLY A 17 4.86 -1.03 12.13
C GLY A 17 5.74 -2.09 12.78
N VAL A 18 5.16 -2.74 13.79
CA VAL A 18 5.83 -3.75 14.60
C VAL A 18 5.02 -5.04 14.64
N ILE A 19 5.72 -6.15 14.83
CA ILE A 19 5.10 -7.46 15.05
C ILE A 19 4.93 -7.66 16.56
N ASP A 20 3.73 -8.04 16.98
CA ASP A 20 3.42 -8.46 18.34
C ASP A 20 2.72 -9.83 18.28
N GLY A 21 3.43 -10.89 18.69
CA GLY A 21 2.99 -12.26 18.55
C GLY A 21 2.66 -12.62 17.09
N THR A 22 1.38 -12.86 16.81
CA THR A 22 0.87 -13.18 15.46
C THR A 22 0.27 -11.97 14.74
N ALA A 23 0.19 -10.82 15.38
CA ALA A 23 -0.38 -9.60 14.83
C ALA A 23 0.70 -8.64 14.34
N PHE A 24 0.38 -7.89 13.30
CA PHE A 24 1.18 -6.75 12.86
C PHE A 24 0.43 -5.46 13.20
N HIS A 25 1.02 -4.62 14.04
CA HIS A 25 0.45 -3.33 14.40
C HIS A 25 1.02 -2.25 13.51
N VAL A 26 0.18 -1.73 12.60
CA VAL A 26 0.53 -0.57 11.77
C VAL A 26 0.65 0.65 12.68
N GLN A 27 1.82 1.26 12.69
CA GLN A 27 2.10 2.47 13.46
C GLN A 27 2.23 3.69 12.56
N GLU A 28 2.68 3.50 11.32
CA GLU A 28 2.93 4.59 10.38
C GLU A 28 2.39 4.27 8.98
N THR A 29 1.89 5.31 8.32
CA THR A 29 1.60 5.30 6.88
C THR A 29 2.61 6.20 6.18
N ILE A 30 3.42 5.61 5.30
CA ILE A 30 4.44 6.30 4.52
C ILE A 30 3.88 6.55 3.13
N ILE A 31 3.94 7.78 2.66
CA ILE A 31 3.64 8.13 1.27
C ILE A 31 4.98 8.33 0.57
N PRO A 32 5.46 7.36 -0.22
CA PRO A 32 6.75 7.50 -0.89
C PRO A 32 6.66 8.62 -1.93
N GLU A 33 7.80 9.25 -2.18
CA GLU A 33 8.02 9.97 -3.43
C GLU A 33 7.80 9.01 -4.60
N GLN A 34 6.91 9.41 -5.50
CA GLN A 34 6.43 8.52 -6.56
C GLN A 34 6.13 9.32 -7.80
N VAL A 35 6.50 8.76 -8.95
CA VAL A 35 6.15 9.29 -10.26
C VAL A 35 5.01 8.45 -10.79
N ALA A 36 3.85 9.07 -10.99
CA ALA A 36 2.74 8.42 -11.63
C ALA A 36 2.71 8.81 -13.11
N SER A 37 2.74 7.83 -14.00
CA SER A 37 2.66 8.02 -15.45
C SER A 37 1.42 7.33 -16.00
N ARG A 38 0.89 7.88 -17.08
CA ARG A 38 -0.14 7.26 -17.90
C ARG A 38 0.54 6.70 -19.14
N THR A 39 0.60 5.39 -19.26
CA THR A 39 1.12 4.70 -20.44
C THR A 39 -0.04 4.18 -21.30
N GLU A 40 0.26 3.74 -22.53
CA GLU A 40 -0.75 3.09 -23.38
C GLU A 40 -1.26 1.78 -22.76
N GLN A 41 -0.50 1.15 -21.87
CA GLN A 41 -0.86 -0.10 -21.19
C GLN A 41 -1.59 0.11 -19.85
N GLY A 42 -1.71 1.34 -19.36
CA GLY A 42 -2.40 1.61 -18.10
C GLY A 42 -1.86 2.81 -17.34
N LEU A 43 -2.19 2.87 -16.06
CA LEU A 43 -1.57 3.82 -15.14
C LEU A 43 -0.54 3.06 -14.32
N LEU A 44 0.62 3.67 -14.11
CA LEU A 44 1.70 3.10 -13.33
C LEU A 44 2.20 4.15 -12.34
N TYR A 45 2.50 3.73 -11.12
CA TYR A 45 3.36 4.50 -10.23
C TYR A 45 4.73 3.83 -10.16
N VAL A 46 5.78 4.65 -10.10
CA VAL A 46 7.15 4.20 -9.91
C VAL A 46 7.69 4.88 -8.65
N VAL A 47 8.24 4.07 -7.75
CA VAL A 47 9.02 4.54 -6.61
C VAL A 47 10.47 4.21 -6.90
N GLU A 48 11.28 5.25 -7.07
CA GLU A 48 12.69 5.10 -7.43
C GLU A 48 13.51 4.46 -6.30
N GLY A 49 14.61 3.78 -6.67
CA GLY A 49 15.45 3.05 -5.72
C GLY A 49 16.00 3.92 -4.58
N GLU A 50 16.32 5.19 -4.87
CA GLU A 50 16.77 6.16 -3.85
C GLU A 50 15.70 6.41 -2.77
N GLU A 51 14.43 6.49 -3.16
CA GLU A 51 13.33 6.68 -2.22
C GLU A 51 13.10 5.42 -1.38
N LEU A 52 13.17 4.23 -2.00
CA LEU A 52 13.10 2.97 -1.27
C LEU A 52 14.27 2.83 -0.28
N HIS A 53 15.47 3.26 -0.66
CA HIS A 53 16.63 3.28 0.22
C HIS A 53 16.44 4.24 1.41
N ARG A 54 15.93 5.45 1.15
CA ARG A 54 15.60 6.44 2.19
C ARG A 54 14.61 5.88 3.20
N ILE A 55 13.52 5.27 2.71
CA ILE A 55 12.49 4.64 3.54
C ILE A 55 13.09 3.51 4.38
N ASN A 56 13.87 2.61 3.79
CA ASN A 56 14.50 1.51 4.52
C ASN A 56 15.41 2.00 5.66
N ARG A 57 16.18 3.07 5.44
CA ARG A 57 17.01 3.67 6.50
C ARG A 57 16.18 4.25 7.63
N GLU A 58 15.07 4.90 7.32
CA GLU A 58 14.16 5.49 8.32
C GLU A 58 13.48 4.42 9.16
N LEU A 59 12.99 3.36 8.52
CA LEU A 59 12.41 2.20 9.18
C LEU A 59 13.40 1.52 10.12
N TYR A 60 14.64 1.30 9.66
CA TYR A 60 15.70 0.72 10.48
C TYR A 60 15.97 1.56 11.73
N ARG A 61 16.08 2.88 11.58
CA ARG A 61 16.31 3.80 12.71
C ARG A 61 15.16 3.82 13.71
N SER A 62 13.94 3.62 13.23
CA SER A 62 12.73 3.66 14.05
C SER A 62 12.33 2.27 14.59
N GLY A 63 13.07 1.21 14.23
CA GLY A 63 12.74 -0.17 14.61
C GLY A 63 11.45 -0.69 13.95
N LEU A 64 11.00 -0.06 12.86
CA LEU A 64 9.78 -0.41 12.14
C LEU A 64 10.08 -1.34 10.96
N ARG A 65 9.07 -2.11 10.55
CA ARG A 65 9.12 -2.99 9.39
C ARG A 65 8.01 -2.61 8.41
N LEU A 66 8.24 -2.79 7.12
CA LEU A 66 7.16 -2.73 6.13
C LEU A 66 6.37 -4.04 6.14
N ALA A 67 5.04 -3.93 6.14
CA ALA A 67 4.15 -5.08 6.06
C ALA A 67 3.19 -5.05 4.88
N ALA A 68 2.78 -3.86 4.45
CA ALA A 68 1.85 -3.74 3.35
C ALA A 68 2.19 -2.58 2.41
N GLN A 69 1.93 -2.80 1.12
CA GLN A 69 1.74 -1.74 0.14
C GLN A 69 0.25 -1.61 -0.16
N ILE A 70 -0.21 -0.37 -0.31
CA ILE A 70 -1.57 -0.06 -0.75
C ILE A 70 -1.49 0.89 -1.92
N HIS A 71 -2.07 0.52 -3.05
CA HIS A 71 -2.20 1.40 -4.20
C HIS A 71 -3.62 1.43 -4.73
N SER A 72 -3.92 2.40 -5.59
CA SER A 72 -5.25 2.59 -6.14
C SER A 72 -5.28 2.40 -7.64
N HIS A 73 -6.27 1.67 -8.17
CA HIS A 73 -6.52 1.54 -9.61
C HIS A 73 -7.60 2.50 -10.10
N PRO A 74 -7.66 2.82 -11.41
CA PRO A 74 -8.69 3.70 -11.98
C PRO A 74 -10.13 3.16 -11.83
N GLY A 75 -10.28 1.84 -11.82
CA GLY A 75 -11.57 1.16 -11.81
C GLY A 75 -11.60 0.03 -10.80
N ARG A 76 -11.72 -1.22 -11.27
CA ARG A 76 -11.75 -2.42 -10.42
C ARG A 76 -10.44 -2.62 -9.62
N ALA A 77 -10.54 -3.25 -8.46
CA ALA A 77 -9.40 -3.69 -7.68
C ALA A 77 -9.03 -5.13 -8.04
N TYR A 78 -7.76 -5.35 -8.38
CA TYR A 78 -7.14 -6.64 -8.70
C TYR A 78 -5.63 -6.45 -8.79
N HIS A 79 -4.85 -7.52 -8.64
CA HIS A 79 -3.43 -7.50 -9.01
C HIS A 79 -3.27 -7.66 -10.53
N SER A 80 -2.58 -6.71 -11.15
CA SER A 80 -2.08 -6.81 -12.52
C SER A 80 -0.73 -7.54 -12.55
N ASP A 81 -0.32 -8.02 -13.73
CA ASP A 81 0.99 -8.65 -13.92
C ASP A 81 2.15 -7.76 -13.45
N THR A 82 1.99 -6.44 -13.53
CA THR A 82 2.99 -5.48 -13.06
C THR A 82 3.05 -5.41 -11.53
N ASP A 83 1.90 -5.52 -10.86
CA ASP A 83 1.83 -5.55 -9.40
C ASP A 83 2.51 -6.80 -8.83
N ASP A 84 2.36 -7.94 -9.51
CA ASP A 84 2.98 -9.21 -9.14
C ASP A 84 4.49 -9.22 -9.37
N ALA A 85 4.94 -8.63 -10.50
CA ALA A 85 6.34 -8.63 -10.91
C ALA A 85 7.21 -7.60 -10.16
N PHE A 86 6.64 -6.46 -9.78
CA PHE A 86 7.39 -5.35 -9.18
C PHE A 86 6.81 -4.84 -7.83
N PRO A 87 6.59 -5.72 -6.84
CA PRO A 87 6.12 -5.29 -5.53
C PRO A 87 7.22 -4.56 -4.75
N ILE A 88 6.84 -3.52 -4.03
CA ILE A 88 7.71 -2.85 -3.04
C ILE A 88 7.87 -3.76 -1.81
N VAL A 89 6.78 -4.39 -1.36
CA VAL A 89 6.79 -5.29 -0.20
C VAL A 89 6.87 -6.73 -0.69
N ALA A 90 8.09 -7.18 -0.99
CA ALA A 90 8.37 -8.52 -1.53
C ALA A 90 8.77 -9.57 -0.47
N VAL A 91 8.43 -9.33 0.81
CA VAL A 91 8.74 -10.27 1.91
C VAL A 91 7.65 -11.32 2.04
N LEU A 92 8.01 -12.56 2.38
CA LEU A 92 7.03 -13.61 2.67
C LEU A 92 6.06 -13.17 3.78
N GLY A 93 4.77 -13.37 3.54
CA GLY A 93 3.69 -12.87 4.37
C GLY A 93 3.34 -11.39 4.15
N GLY A 94 4.08 -10.68 3.30
CA GLY A 94 3.81 -9.30 2.88
C GLY A 94 2.46 -9.17 2.19
N ILE A 95 1.90 -7.97 2.30
CA ILE A 95 0.51 -7.68 1.90
C ILE A 95 0.50 -6.65 0.79
N SER A 96 -0.33 -6.87 -0.22
CA SER A 96 -0.62 -5.89 -1.25
C SER A 96 -2.12 -5.63 -1.32
N ILE A 97 -2.51 -4.36 -1.19
CA ILE A 97 -3.90 -3.94 -1.16
C ILE A 97 -4.17 -3.03 -2.36
N VAL A 98 -5.15 -3.40 -3.17
CA VAL A 98 -5.58 -2.59 -4.31
C VAL A 98 -6.93 -1.97 -3.98
N VAL A 99 -6.99 -0.64 -4.03
CA VAL A 99 -8.20 0.15 -3.77
C VAL A 99 -8.79 0.60 -5.11
N PRO A 100 -10.09 0.36 -5.37
CA PRO A 100 -10.68 0.73 -6.65
C PRO A 100 -10.91 2.24 -6.79
N ASN A 101 -11.23 2.68 -8.00
CA ASN A 101 -11.73 4.02 -8.33
C ASN A 101 -10.86 5.17 -7.80
N PHE A 102 -9.54 5.04 -7.92
CA PHE A 102 -8.55 6.00 -7.43
C PHE A 102 -8.71 6.36 -5.93
N ALA A 103 -9.19 5.40 -5.14
CA ALA A 103 -9.53 5.59 -3.73
C ALA A 103 -10.57 6.70 -3.46
N LYS A 104 -11.39 7.07 -4.46
CA LYS A 104 -12.44 8.10 -4.33
C LYS A 104 -13.66 7.62 -3.54
N GLY A 105 -13.88 6.31 -3.47
CA GLY A 105 -14.98 5.69 -2.72
C GLY A 105 -14.79 5.73 -1.20
N PRO A 106 -15.82 5.31 -0.43
CA PRO A 106 -15.71 5.15 1.02
C PRO A 106 -14.67 4.08 1.40
N LEU A 107 -14.30 4.04 2.68
CA LEU A 107 -13.50 2.94 3.22
C LEU A 107 -14.40 1.70 3.28
N ASP A 108 -14.19 0.77 2.36
CA ASP A 108 -14.88 -0.52 2.30
C ASP A 108 -13.88 -1.62 1.93
N VAL A 109 -13.46 -2.37 2.93
CA VAL A 109 -12.49 -3.47 2.77
C VAL A 109 -13.00 -4.56 1.83
N ASN A 110 -14.33 -4.74 1.70
CA ASN A 110 -14.87 -5.76 0.79
C ASN A 110 -14.73 -5.36 -0.68
N ALA A 111 -14.64 -4.06 -0.97
CA ALA A 111 -14.40 -3.54 -2.30
C ALA A 111 -12.92 -3.55 -2.70
N TRP A 112 -12.01 -3.83 -1.76
CA TRP A 112 -10.57 -3.88 -2.02
C TRP A 112 -10.14 -5.29 -2.42
N ALA A 113 -9.13 -5.38 -3.27
CA ALA A 113 -8.41 -6.63 -3.49
C ALA A 113 -7.25 -6.69 -2.50
N VAL A 114 -7.13 -7.77 -1.74
CA VAL A 114 -6.11 -7.93 -0.69
C VAL A 114 -5.37 -9.21 -0.96
N TYR A 115 -4.09 -9.11 -1.24
CA TYR A 115 -3.22 -10.23 -1.54
C TYR A 115 -2.18 -10.42 -0.46
N ARG A 116 -1.83 -11.68 -0.21
CA ARG A 116 -0.73 -12.06 0.67
C ARG A 116 0.28 -12.88 -0.11
N LEU A 117 1.56 -12.54 0.03
CA LEU A 117 2.64 -13.30 -0.57
C LEU A 117 2.90 -14.57 0.26
N LEU A 118 2.59 -15.74 -0.29
CA LEU A 118 2.77 -17.04 0.35
C LEU A 118 3.97 -17.80 -0.27
N PRO A 119 4.67 -18.65 0.49
CA PRO A 119 5.87 -19.35 0.02
C PRO A 119 5.65 -20.20 -1.24
N ASP A 120 4.59 -21.00 -1.26
CA ASP A 120 4.36 -21.98 -2.34
C ASP A 120 3.37 -21.49 -3.41
N TRP A 121 2.62 -20.41 -3.11
CA TRP A 121 1.48 -19.96 -3.92
C TRP A 121 1.68 -18.57 -4.50
N GLY A 122 2.76 -17.87 -4.15
CA GLY A 122 2.98 -16.48 -4.56
C GLY A 122 1.88 -15.56 -4.02
N TRP A 123 1.50 -14.55 -4.81
CA TRP A 123 0.41 -13.64 -4.46
C TRP A 123 -0.94 -14.36 -4.48
N THR A 124 -1.53 -14.52 -3.30
CA THR A 124 -2.84 -15.16 -3.14
C THR A 124 -3.86 -14.14 -2.64
N GLU A 125 -4.96 -13.96 -3.38
CA GLU A 125 -6.05 -13.07 -2.95
C GLU A 125 -6.78 -13.68 -1.75
N LEU A 126 -7.02 -12.87 -0.71
CA LEU A 126 -7.87 -13.24 0.41
C LEU A 126 -9.34 -13.20 -0.01
N ARG A 127 -10.14 -14.15 0.45
CA ARG A 127 -11.60 -14.17 0.26
C ARG A 127 -12.25 -13.11 1.16
N PRO A 128 -13.49 -12.66 0.87
CA PRO A 128 -14.16 -11.64 1.66
C PRO A 128 -14.23 -11.91 3.18
N LYS A 129 -14.42 -13.18 3.57
CA LYS A 129 -14.41 -13.56 4.99
C LYS A 129 -13.01 -13.38 5.61
N GLU A 130 -11.98 -13.82 4.90
CA GLU A 130 -10.58 -13.71 5.33
C GLU A 130 -10.14 -12.25 5.43
N LYS A 131 -10.56 -11.38 4.49
CA LYS A 131 -10.26 -9.93 4.55
C LYS A 131 -10.68 -9.31 5.89
N ARG A 132 -11.85 -9.70 6.43
CA ARG A 132 -12.39 -9.17 7.70
C ARG A 132 -11.75 -9.77 8.95
N GLU A 133 -11.25 -10.99 8.85
CA GLU A 133 -10.50 -11.66 9.92
C GLU A 133 -9.03 -11.28 9.91
N PHE A 134 -8.56 -10.65 8.82
CA PHE A 134 -7.16 -10.28 8.63
C PHE A 134 -6.90 -8.79 8.89
N LEU A 135 -7.80 -7.91 8.44
CA LEU A 135 -7.68 -6.45 8.63
C LEU A 135 -8.63 -5.96 9.72
N HIS A 136 -8.06 -5.62 10.87
CA HIS A 136 -8.81 -5.04 11.99
C HIS A 136 -8.51 -3.54 12.10
N LEU A 137 -9.54 -2.72 11.95
CA LEU A 137 -9.47 -1.30 12.30
C LEU A 137 -9.64 -1.16 13.81
N ILE A 138 -8.57 -0.79 14.49
CA ILE A 138 -8.55 -0.57 15.94
C ILE A 138 -8.30 0.91 16.18
N ASN A 139 -9.09 1.53 17.06
CA ASN A 139 -8.92 2.92 17.47
C ASN A 139 -8.84 3.90 16.28
N ASP A 140 -9.83 3.88 15.37
CA ASP A 140 -9.94 4.84 14.26
C ASP A 140 -10.05 6.28 14.79
N LYS A 141 -8.90 6.86 15.06
CA LYS A 141 -8.70 8.27 15.32
C LYS A 141 -8.11 8.84 14.05
N PRO A 142 -8.60 9.99 13.55
CA PRO A 142 -7.97 10.64 12.43
C PRO A 142 -6.48 10.78 12.73
N PRO A 143 -5.58 10.42 11.79
CA PRO A 143 -4.15 10.46 12.05
C PRO A 143 -3.79 11.85 12.55
N ALA A 144 -2.90 11.92 13.55
CA ALA A 144 -2.29 13.20 13.91
C ALA A 144 -1.80 13.87 12.61
N PRO A 145 -1.98 15.20 12.46
CA PRO A 145 -1.58 15.89 11.24
C PRO A 145 -0.17 15.45 10.88
N ALA A 146 -0.03 14.92 9.66
CA ALA A 146 1.19 14.27 9.21
C ALA A 146 2.38 15.13 9.66
N ARG A 147 3.30 14.55 10.42
CA ARG A 147 4.63 15.16 10.58
C ARG A 147 5.07 15.46 9.15
N ARG A 148 5.34 16.74 8.90
CA ARG A 148 5.38 17.35 7.57
C ARG A 148 6.57 16.79 6.79
N TRP A 149 6.47 15.56 6.33
CA TRP A 149 7.43 14.93 5.44
C TRP A 149 6.97 15.27 4.02
N TYR A 150 7.34 16.49 3.65
CA TYR A 150 7.37 17.08 2.32
C TYR A 150 6.15 16.89 1.40
N GLN A 151 5.45 18.01 1.19
CA GLN A 151 4.93 18.36 -0.13
C GLN A 151 6.15 18.47 -1.06
N LEU A 152 6.14 17.90 -2.26
CA LEU A 152 5.78 18.64 -3.46
C LEU A 152 5.57 17.65 -4.61
N TRP A 153 4.32 17.55 -5.07
CA TRP A 153 4.03 17.07 -6.41
C TRP A 153 4.51 18.15 -7.37
N LYS A 154 5.59 17.91 -8.13
CA LYS A 154 5.81 18.65 -9.37
C LYS A 154 4.94 18.05 -10.47
#